data_AF-A0A9P7M796-F1
#
_entry.id   AF-A0A9P7M796-F1
#
_cell.length_a   1.000
_cell.length_b   1.000
_cell.length_c   1.000
_cell.angle_alpha   90.00
_cell.angle_beta   90.00
_cell.angle_gamma   90.00
#
_symmetry.space_group_name_H-M   'P 1'
#
loop_
_entity.id
_entity.type
_entity.pdbx_description
1 polymer ?
#
loop_
_entity_poly.entity_id
_entity_poly.type
_entity_poly.pdbx_seq_one_letter_code
_entity_poly.pdbx_strand_id
1 'polypeptide(L)' 'MAGAQQYRDVEVLFVLRAILRGLCLRWITTMFEKRFVRPLTENQVRYIKNKYGRDPRFG' A
#
# COMPACT_ATOMS: atom_id res chain seq x y z
N MET A 1 -12.98 -18.88 8.77
CA MET A 1 -12.26 -18.82 7.49
C MET A 1 -11.38 -17.57 7.50
N ALA A 2 -10.07 -17.72 7.69
CA ALA A 2 -9.15 -16.58 7.70
C ALA A 2 -9.07 -16.02 6.27
N GLY A 3 -9.69 -14.86 6.04
CA GLY A 3 -9.70 -14.22 4.72
C GLY A 3 -8.27 -14.00 4.25
N ALA A 4 -7.94 -14.52 3.07
CA ALA A 4 -6.60 -14.44 2.50
C ALA A 4 -6.10 -12.99 2.48
N GLN A 5 -4.82 -12.81 2.83
CA GLN A 5 -4.18 -11.50 2.83
C GLN A 5 -4.16 -10.95 1.39
N GLN A 6 -4.94 -9.90 1.14
CA GLN A 6 -5.16 -9.33 -0.21
C GLN A 6 -3.94 -8.60 -0.80
N TYR A 7 -2.99 -8.21 0.06
CA TYR A 7 -1.75 -7.51 -0.31
C TYR A 7 -0.56 -8.15 0.38
N ARG A 8 0.49 -8.46 -0.38
CA ARG A 8 1.75 -8.98 0.15
C ARG A 8 2.41 -7.92 1.03
N ASP A 9 3.21 -8.35 2.00
CA ASP A 9 3.90 -7.43 2.92
C ASP A 9 4.77 -6.40 2.17
N VAL A 10 5.40 -6.82 1.06
CA VAL A 10 6.19 -5.93 0.20
C VAL A 10 5.35 -4.83 -0.49
N GLU A 11 4.09 -5.14 -0.83
CA GLU A 11 3.15 -4.18 -1.42
C GLU A 11 2.71 -3.16 -0.37
N VAL A 12 2.37 -3.66 0.83
CA VAL A 12 1.99 -2.83 1.99
C VAL A 12 3.13 -1.90 2.40
N LEU A 13 4.34 -2.43 2.55
CA LEU A 13 5.55 -1.66 2.88
C LEU A 13 5.84 -0.58 1.84
N PHE A 14 5.68 -0.90 0.56
CA PHE A 14 5.90 0.07 -0.51
C PHE A 14 4.96 1.27 -0.38
N VAL A 15 3.66 1.01 -0.21
CA VAL A 15 2.64 2.07 -0.08
C VAL A 15 2.87 2.89 1.18
N LEU A 16 3.09 2.25 2.33
CA LEU A 16 3.28 2.95 3.59
C LEU A 16 4.54 3.83 3.59
N ARG A 17 5.67 3.33 3.08
CA ARG A 17 6.90 4.13 2.95
C ARG A 17 6.71 5.32 2.01
N ALA A 18 5.97 5.15 0.92
CA ALA A 18 5.69 6.25 0.00
C ALA A 18 4.82 7.33 0.66
N ILE A 19 3.82 6.94 1.47
CA ILE A 19 3.00 7.86 2.27
C ILE A 19 3.86 8.59 3.32
N LEU A 20 4.72 7.87 4.05
CA LEU A 20 5.60 8.46 5.07
C LEU A 20 6.59 9.46 4.48
N ARG A 21 7.02 9.25 3.23
CA ARG A 21 7.85 10.20 2.47
C ARG A 21 7.08 11.37 1.86
N GLY A 22 5.77 11.46 2.08
CA GLY A 22 4.93 12.53 1.55
C GLY A 22 4.71 12.46 0.03
N LEU A 23 4.90 11.30 -0.60
CA LEU A 23 4.71 11.16 -2.04
C LEU A 23 3.22 11.25 -2.39
N CYS A 24 2.91 11.94 -3.48
CA CYS A 24 1.53 12.17 -3.89
C CYS A 24 0.86 10.88 -4.39
N LEU A 25 -0.46 10.80 -4.27
CA LEU A 25 -1.26 9.63 -4.63
C LEU A 25 -0.97 9.13 -6.05
N ARG A 26 -0.90 10.04 -7.04
CA ARG A 26 -0.62 9.71 -8.43
C ARG A 26 0.74 9.01 -8.58
N TRP A 27 1.75 9.44 -7.82
CA TRP A 27 3.06 8.79 -7.82
C TRP A 27 2.96 7.38 -7.25
N ILE A 28 2.28 7.22 -6.11
CA ILE A 28 2.10 5.94 -5.42
C ILE A 28 1.42 4.93 -6.35
N THR A 29 0.29 5.29 -6.95
CA THR A 29 -0.47 4.38 -7.82
C THR A 29 0.31 4.01 -9.08
N THR A 30 0.94 4.99 -9.74
CA THR A 30 1.77 4.75 -10.93
C THR A 30 2.94 3.83 -10.65
N MET A 31 3.68 4.07 -9.56
CA MET A 31 4.86 3.26 -9.23
C MET A 31 4.48 1.89 -8.67
N PHE A 32 3.34 1.78 -7.98
CA PHE A 32 2.79 0.50 -7.56
C PHE A 32 2.48 -0.37 -8.78
N GLU A 33 1.77 0.18 -9.76
CA GLU A 33 1.41 -0.54 -10.98
C GLU A 33 2.64 -0.98 -11.77
N LYS A 34 3.63 -0.10 -11.94
CA LYS A 34 4.89 -0.46 -12.61
C LYS A 34 5.65 -1.56 -11.88
N ARG A 35 5.64 -1.55 -10.54
CA ARG A 35 6.44 -2.47 -9.72
C ARG A 35 5.79 -3.84 -9.54
N PHE A 36 4.47 -3.87 -9.38
CA PHE A 36 3.72 -5.08 -9.03
C PHE A 36 2.80 -5.56 -10.16
N VAL A 37 2.81 -4.87 -11.31
CA VAL A 37 2.01 -5.19 -12.51
C VAL A 37 0.51 -5.30 -12.18
N ARG A 38 0.06 -4.45 -11.26
CA ARG A 38 -1.31 -4.44 -10.74
C ARG A 38 -1.75 -3.02 -10.41
N PRO A 39 -2.95 -2.59 -10.82
CA PRO A 39 -3.44 -1.25 -10.50
C PRO A 39 -3.70 -1.11 -8.99
N LEU A 40 -3.48 0.10 -8.48
CA LEU A 40 -3.83 0.49 -7.12
C LEU A 40 -4.69 1.75 -7.15
N THR A 41 -5.88 1.70 -6.59
CA THR A 41 -6.81 2.84 -6.54
C THR A 41 -6.63 3.66 -5.26
N GLU A 42 -7.18 4.87 -5.24
CA GLU A 42 -7.15 5.72 -4.04
C GLU A 42 -7.76 5.02 -2.83
N ASN A 43 -8.92 4.38 -3.00
CA ASN A 43 -9.60 3.68 -1.93
C ASN A 43 -8.74 2.54 -1.38
N GLN A 44 -7.97 1.86 -2.24
CA GLN A 44 -7.05 0.82 -1.83
C GLN A 44 -5.83 1.38 -1.09
N VAL A 45 -5.26 2.50 -1.53
CA VAL A 45 -4.20 3.21 -0.79
C VAL A 45 -4.69 3.59 0.60
N ARG A 46 -5.90 4.14 0.71
CA ARG A 46 -6.53 4.51 1.98
C ARG A 46 -6.80 3.30 2.88
N TYR A 47 -7.28 2.20 2.30
CA TYR A 47 -7.45 0.93 3.00
C TYR A 47 -6.13 0.41 3.56
N ILE A 48 -5.07 0.39 2.75
CA ILE A 48 -3.74 -0.08 3.17
C ILE A 48 -3.22 0.79 4.32
N LYS A 49 -3.32 2.12 4.19
CA LYS A 49 -2.95 3.06 5.25
C LYS A 49 -3.71 2.79 6.55
N ASN A 50 -5.03 2.64 6.48
CA ASN A 50 -5.86 2.49 7.67
C ASN A 50 -5.71 1.12 8.33
N LYS A 51 -5.55 0.05 7.54
CA LYS A 51 -5.44 -1.32 8.03
C LYS A 51 -4.04 -1.63 8.56
N TYR A 52 -2.99 -1.24 7.84
CA TYR A 52 -1.61 -1.63 8.14
C TYR A 52 -0.75 -0.49 8.70
N GLY A 53 -1.17 0.78 8.55
CA GLY A 53 -0.37 1.92 9.03
C GLY A 53 -0.28 2.06 10.56
N ARG A 54 -1.02 1.25 11.32
CA ARG A 54 -0.91 1.12 12.78
C ARG A 54 -0.20 -0.15 13.23
N ASP A 55 0.16 -1.01 12.29
CA ASP A 55 0.79 -2.29 12.58
C ASP A 55 2.31 -2.07 12.74
N PRO A 56 2.89 -2.39 13.91
CA PRO A 56 4.31 -2.14 14.19
C PRO A 56 5.26 -2.96 13.31
N ARG A 57 4.77 -3.94 12.55
CA ARG A 57 5.56 -4.65 11.54
C ARG A 57 5.89 -3.78 10.31
N PHE A 58 5.12 -2.73 10.11
CA PHE A 58 5.19 -1.88 8.92
C PHE A 58 5.49 -0.40 9.24
N GLY A 59 5.60 -0.06 10.54
CA GLY A 59 5.93 1.25 11.08
C GLY A 59 7.41 1.42 11.34
#